data_AF-A0A5Y8G9T8-F1
#
_entry.id   AF-A0A5Y8G9T8-F1
#
_cell.length_a   1.000
_cell.length_b   1.000
_cell.length_c   1.000
_cell.angle_alpha   90.00
_cell.angle_beta   90.00
_cell.angle_gamma   90.00
#
_symmetry.space_group_name_H-M   'P 1'
#
loop_
_entity.id
_entity.type
_entity.pdbx_description
1 polymer ?
#
loop_
_entity_poly.entity_id
_entity_poly.type
_entity_poly.pdbx_seq_one_letter_code
_entity_poly.pdbx_strand_id
1 'polypeptide(L)'
;NGIGFQNSEDLAIRAYISTRLGVIAAAENLQAGNAIFNKNGDVYGDIWGTGSGPGWLSAYIAGRPLRQYITMVGVYQNDKTKPFMLHDDGSGVFLATTDMLSGYVQSIRFGAVEHGNLYRSPGFADQLGYVITGVENGDSNDTPDRIQRRLLQLKVNGQWYTVGT
;
A
#
# COMPACT_ATOMS: atom_id res chain seq x y z
N ASN A 1 10.47 16.66 -59.96
CA ASN A 1 9.07 16.18 -59.95
C ASN A 1 8.38 16.69 -58.71
N GLY A 2 7.87 17.91 -58.77
CA GLY A 2 7.17 18.55 -57.67
C GLY A 2 6.37 19.72 -58.21
N ILE A 3 5.34 20.12 -57.46
CA ILE A 3 4.61 21.36 -57.75
C ILE A 3 5.32 22.47 -56.97
N GLY A 4 5.82 23.47 -57.69
CA GLY A 4 6.35 24.70 -57.12
C GLY A 4 5.28 25.79 -57.17
N PHE A 5 5.04 26.44 -56.05
CA PHE A 5 4.21 27.64 -55.99
C PHE A 5 5.13 28.81 -55.64
N GLN A 6 5.13 29.86 -56.45
CA GLN A 6 5.90 31.08 -56.23
C GLN A 6 5.00 32.29 -56.46
N ASN A 7 5.12 33.30 -55.60
CA ASN A 7 4.40 34.56 -55.73
C ASN A 7 5.42 35.70 -55.61
N SER A 8 5.53 36.53 -56.65
CA SER A 8 6.51 37.62 -56.70
C SER A 8 6.04 38.89 -55.98
N GLU A 9 4.77 38.99 -55.56
CA GLU A 9 4.20 40.25 -55.06
C GLU A 9 3.62 40.19 -53.64
N ASP A 10 2.91 39.12 -53.23
CA ASP A 10 2.18 39.09 -51.93
C ASP A 10 2.98 38.44 -50.77
N LEU A 11 4.22 37.99 -51.00
CA LEU A 11 5.05 37.24 -50.04
C LEU A 11 4.39 35.98 -49.41
N ALA A 12 3.17 35.62 -49.83
CA ALA A 12 2.41 34.48 -49.34
C ALA A 12 2.11 33.52 -50.50
N ILE A 13 2.54 32.28 -50.32
CA ILE A 13 2.17 31.15 -51.17
C ILE A 13 1.04 30.41 -50.46
N ARG A 14 -0.14 30.35 -51.07
CA ARG A 14 -1.31 29.62 -50.54
C ARG A 14 -1.71 28.53 -51.53
N ALA A 15 -1.68 27.29 -51.09
CA ALA A 15 -2.20 26.15 -51.86
C ALA A 15 -3.51 25.68 -51.23
N TYR A 16 -4.61 25.78 -51.96
CA TYR A 16 -5.91 25.28 -51.52
C TYR A 16 -6.16 23.92 -52.16
N ILE A 17 -6.25 22.88 -51.34
CA ILE A 17 -6.58 21.52 -51.78
C ILE A 17 -7.99 21.19 -51.28
N SER A 18 -8.96 21.14 -52.19
CA SER A 18 -10.33 20.80 -51.86
C SER A 18 -10.48 19.29 -51.69
N THR A 19 -10.87 18.85 -50.51
CA THR A 19 -11.11 17.43 -50.19
C THR A 19 -12.59 17.07 -50.21
N ARG A 20 -13.41 17.79 -50.99
CA ARG A 20 -14.89 17.70 -51.01
C ARG A 20 -15.45 16.26 -51.05
N LEU A 21 -14.62 15.26 -51.40
CA LEU A 21 -14.95 13.83 -51.40
C LEU A 21 -13.85 12.87 -50.85
N GLY A 22 -12.83 13.28 -50.08
CA GLY A 22 -11.78 12.31 -49.71
C GLY A 22 -10.66 12.72 -48.74
N VAL A 23 -9.53 12.00 -48.84
CA VAL A 23 -8.34 12.09 -47.95
C VAL A 23 -7.15 12.65 -48.72
N ILE A 24 -6.39 13.56 -48.11
CA ILE A 24 -5.04 13.93 -48.60
C ILE A 24 -4.06 12.90 -48.02
N ALA A 25 -3.48 12.07 -48.87
CA ALA A 25 -2.55 11.03 -48.47
C ALA A 25 -1.14 11.31 -49.01
N ALA A 26 -0.13 10.95 -48.24
CA ALA A 26 1.26 10.90 -48.68
C ALA A 26 1.68 9.43 -48.81
N ALA A 27 2.42 9.10 -49.87
CA ALA A 27 2.96 7.75 -50.05
C ALA A 27 4.09 7.44 -49.06
N GLU A 28 4.70 8.48 -48.49
CA GLU A 28 5.78 8.42 -47.52
C GLU A 28 5.43 9.30 -46.31
N ASN A 29 6.35 9.37 -45.35
CA ASN A 29 6.16 10.13 -44.11
C ASN A 29 5.87 11.61 -44.39
N LEU A 30 4.94 12.19 -43.64
CA LEU A 30 4.62 13.61 -43.70
C LEU A 30 5.38 14.37 -42.61
N GLN A 31 6.06 15.46 -42.97
CA GLN A 31 6.80 16.30 -42.03
C GLN A 31 6.07 17.63 -41.79
N ALA A 32 5.98 18.05 -40.52
CA ALA A 32 5.44 19.33 -40.11
C ALA A 32 6.37 19.95 -39.05
N GLY A 33 7.26 20.87 -39.48
CA GLY A 33 8.39 21.28 -38.64
C GLY A 33 9.29 20.08 -38.32
N ASN A 34 9.65 19.92 -37.04
CA ASN A 34 10.41 18.75 -36.56
C ASN A 34 9.55 17.49 -36.37
N ALA A 35 8.21 17.61 -36.48
CA ALA A 35 7.32 16.47 -36.29
C ALA A 35 7.24 15.61 -37.56
N ILE A 36 7.20 14.29 -37.38
CA ILE A 36 7.12 13.30 -38.47
C ILE A 36 5.92 12.40 -38.21
N PHE A 37 4.95 12.40 -39.14
CA PHE A 37 3.87 11.43 -39.19
C PHE A 37 4.31 10.29 -40.12
N ASN A 38 4.67 9.16 -39.54
CA ASN A 38 5.14 8.00 -40.29
C ASN A 38 3.99 7.25 -40.96
N LYS A 39 4.29 6.58 -42.08
CA LYS A 39 3.34 5.72 -42.80
C LYS A 39 2.82 4.51 -42.02
N ASN A 40 3.46 4.16 -40.91
CA ASN A 40 3.05 3.10 -40.01
C ASN A 40 2.09 3.57 -38.89
N GLY A 41 1.70 4.85 -38.89
CA GLY A 41 0.78 5.44 -37.90
C GLY A 41 1.46 6.10 -36.70
N ASP A 42 2.79 6.05 -36.60
CA ASP A 42 3.51 6.71 -35.52
C ASP A 42 3.67 8.21 -35.74
N VAL A 43 3.72 8.96 -34.65
CA VAL A 43 4.03 10.39 -34.66
C VAL A 43 5.28 10.64 -33.82
N TYR A 44 6.24 11.36 -34.41
CA TYR A 44 7.48 11.80 -33.79
C TYR A 44 7.44 13.32 -33.61
N GLY A 45 7.95 13.83 -32.49
CA GLY A 45 8.05 15.27 -32.25
C GLY A 45 8.37 15.62 -30.79
N ASP A 46 8.91 16.83 -30.60
CA ASP A 46 9.47 17.30 -29.33
C ASP A 46 8.44 17.35 -28.18
N ILE A 47 7.14 17.51 -28.48
CA ILE A 47 6.07 17.54 -27.47
C ILE A 47 5.89 16.20 -26.74
N TRP A 48 6.33 15.09 -27.32
CA TRP A 48 6.27 13.77 -26.69
C TRP A 48 7.41 13.53 -25.67
N GLY A 49 8.30 14.51 -25.50
CA GLY A 49 9.17 14.74 -24.35
C GLY A 49 10.30 13.74 -24.10
N THR A 50 10.05 12.44 -24.32
CA THR A 50 10.97 11.34 -24.00
C THR A 50 10.76 10.09 -24.87
N GLY A 51 9.79 10.09 -25.78
CA GLY A 51 9.48 8.91 -26.59
C GLY A 51 8.76 9.26 -27.88
N SER A 52 9.15 8.59 -28.96
CA SER A 52 8.56 8.73 -30.28
C SER A 52 8.78 7.43 -31.07
N GLY A 53 7.86 7.08 -31.97
CA GLY A 53 7.99 5.91 -32.83
C GLY A 53 7.29 4.63 -32.39
N PRO A 54 7.47 3.52 -33.15
CA PRO A 54 6.61 2.36 -33.05
C PRO A 54 6.62 1.76 -31.66
N GLY A 55 5.43 1.75 -31.05
CA GLY A 55 5.24 1.19 -29.72
C GLY A 55 5.89 1.99 -28.59
N TRP A 56 6.31 3.24 -28.80
CA TRP A 56 6.89 4.07 -27.74
C TRP A 56 5.96 4.19 -26.52
N LEU A 57 4.66 4.39 -26.76
CA LEU A 57 3.66 4.49 -25.70
C LEU A 57 3.52 3.15 -24.97
N SER A 58 3.49 2.06 -25.72
CA SER A 58 3.43 0.70 -25.16
C SER A 58 4.67 0.40 -24.32
N ALA A 59 5.87 0.77 -24.78
CA ALA A 59 7.13 0.62 -24.06
C ALA A 59 7.21 1.54 -22.83
N TYR A 60 6.72 2.78 -22.94
CA TYR A 60 6.65 3.74 -21.85
C TYR A 60 5.70 3.25 -20.74
N ILE A 61 4.56 2.67 -21.12
CA ILE A 61 3.62 2.06 -20.18
C ILE A 61 4.18 0.77 -19.58
N ALA A 62 4.83 -0.08 -20.39
CA ALA A 62 5.42 -1.35 -19.93
C ALA A 62 6.66 -1.17 -19.05
N GLY A 63 7.41 -0.08 -19.22
CA GLY A 63 8.56 0.27 -18.40
C GLY A 63 8.19 0.88 -17.04
N ARG A 64 6.91 1.19 -16.80
CA ARG A 64 6.44 1.52 -15.46
C ARG A 64 6.40 0.24 -14.61
N PRO A 65 6.81 0.30 -13.32
CA PRO A 65 6.80 -0.86 -12.45
C PRO A 65 5.43 -1.55 -12.49
N LEU A 66 5.46 -2.89 -12.42
CA LEU A 66 4.32 -3.78 -12.67
C LEU A 66 3.03 -3.23 -12.06
N ARG A 67 2.03 -3.00 -12.93
CA ARG A 67 0.68 -2.67 -12.47
C ARG A 67 0.12 -3.92 -11.79
N GLN A 68 0.12 -3.95 -10.46
CA GLN A 68 -0.40 -5.06 -9.70
C GLN A 68 -1.93 -4.95 -9.66
N TYR A 69 -2.59 -5.66 -10.57
CA TYR A 69 -4.05 -5.74 -10.56
C TYR A 69 -4.48 -6.66 -9.41
N ILE A 70 -5.29 -6.13 -8.50
CA ILE A 70 -6.00 -6.97 -7.52
C ILE A 70 -7.12 -7.68 -8.29
N THR A 71 -6.90 -8.95 -8.65
CA THR A 71 -7.88 -9.75 -9.42
C THR A 71 -9.01 -10.29 -8.55
N MET A 72 -8.85 -10.29 -7.23
CA MET A 72 -9.89 -10.68 -6.26
C MET A 72 -9.59 -10.06 -4.88
N VAL A 73 -10.59 -9.41 -4.26
CA VAL A 73 -10.54 -9.00 -2.85
C VAL A 73 -11.37 -9.97 -2.03
N GLY A 74 -10.72 -10.87 -1.30
CA GLY A 74 -11.38 -11.77 -0.35
C GLY A 74 -11.33 -11.19 1.06
N VAL A 75 -12.48 -11.01 1.72
CA VAL A 75 -12.54 -10.66 3.13
C VAL A 75 -12.55 -11.95 3.95
N TYR A 76 -11.67 -12.08 4.96
CA TYR A 76 -11.65 -13.25 5.84
C TYR A 76 -13.03 -13.45 6.47
N GLN A 77 -13.62 -14.65 6.31
CA GLN A 77 -14.96 -15.06 6.79
C GLN A 77 -16.20 -14.42 6.12
N ASN A 78 -16.08 -13.70 4.99
CA ASN A 78 -17.24 -13.08 4.31
C ASN A 78 -18.09 -12.15 5.20
N ASP A 79 -17.56 -11.67 6.32
CA ASP A 79 -18.26 -10.72 7.18
C ASP A 79 -18.20 -9.31 6.56
N LYS A 80 -19.24 -8.99 5.79
CA LYS A 80 -19.39 -7.70 5.08
C LYS A 80 -19.67 -6.51 6.01
N THR A 81 -19.81 -6.74 7.31
CA THR A 81 -20.09 -5.66 8.28
C THR A 81 -18.82 -4.94 8.72
N LYS A 82 -17.64 -5.47 8.40
CA LYS A 82 -16.36 -4.89 8.80
C LYS A 82 -15.73 -4.11 7.64
N PRO A 83 -15.22 -2.89 7.89
CA PRO A 83 -14.48 -2.16 6.88
C PRO A 83 -13.19 -2.91 6.53
N PHE A 84 -12.91 -3.06 5.24
CA PHE A 84 -11.57 -3.40 4.78
C PHE A 84 -10.82 -2.09 4.52
N MET A 85 -9.57 -1.99 4.97
CA MET A 85 -8.70 -0.86 4.64
C MET A 85 -7.67 -1.33 3.63
N LEU A 86 -7.53 -0.61 2.52
CA LEU A 86 -6.37 -0.74 1.64
C LEU A 86 -5.29 0.19 2.19
N HIS A 87 -4.18 -0.37 2.66
CA HIS A 87 -3.02 0.41 3.09
C HIS A 87 -2.27 0.86 1.83
N ASP A 88 -2.16 2.19 1.62
CA ASP A 88 -1.36 2.77 0.56
C ASP A 88 -0.14 3.47 1.17
N ASP A 89 0.85 2.67 1.56
CA ASP A 89 2.16 3.13 2.02
C ASP A 89 3.24 3.01 0.92
N GLY A 90 2.82 2.76 -0.33
CA GLY A 90 3.73 2.54 -1.44
C GLY A 90 4.45 1.18 -1.44
N SER A 91 4.09 0.25 -0.53
CA SER A 91 4.71 -1.08 -0.46
C SER A 91 4.10 -2.12 -1.42
N GLY A 92 2.93 -1.85 -2.00
CA GLY A 92 2.26 -2.73 -2.99
C GLY A 92 1.77 -4.07 -2.43
N VAL A 93 1.86 -4.29 -1.11
CA VAL A 93 1.59 -5.59 -0.47
C VAL A 93 0.66 -5.40 0.72
N PHE A 94 -0.63 -5.70 0.52
CA PHE A 94 -1.55 -5.94 1.63
C PHE A 94 -1.47 -7.40 2.05
N LEU A 95 -0.38 -7.75 2.72
CA LEU A 95 -0.33 -8.96 3.52
C LEU A 95 -0.09 -8.49 4.95
N ALA A 96 -1.07 -8.69 5.83
CA ALA A 96 -0.76 -8.90 7.24
C ALA A 96 0.02 -10.22 7.31
N THR A 97 1.27 -10.23 6.83
CA THR A 97 2.14 -11.39 6.99
C THR A 97 2.41 -11.55 8.47
N THR A 98 2.77 -12.76 8.89
CA THR A 98 3.31 -13.01 10.23
C THR A 98 4.45 -12.03 10.58
N ASP A 99 5.15 -11.48 9.57
CA ASP A 99 6.22 -10.50 9.74
C ASP A 99 5.72 -9.15 10.25
N MET A 100 4.49 -8.74 9.91
CA MET A 100 3.84 -7.54 10.48
C MET A 100 3.44 -7.72 11.95
N LEU A 101 3.37 -8.96 12.44
CA LEU A 101 3.14 -9.30 13.85
C LEU A 101 4.45 -9.55 14.61
N SER A 102 5.59 -9.46 13.93
CA SER A 102 6.90 -9.61 14.55
C SER A 102 7.20 -8.38 15.41
N GLY A 103 7.55 -8.60 16.68
CA GLY A 103 7.83 -7.54 17.65
C GLY A 103 6.61 -6.91 18.33
N TYR A 104 5.38 -7.24 17.90
CA TYR A 104 4.16 -6.78 18.56
C TYR A 104 3.59 -7.81 19.54
N VAL A 105 2.79 -7.34 20.51
CA VAL A 105 2.06 -8.21 21.43
C VAL A 105 0.94 -8.93 20.68
N GLN A 106 1.04 -10.26 20.64
CA GLN A 106 0.11 -11.16 19.98
C GLN A 106 -0.97 -11.69 20.93
N SER A 107 -0.68 -11.74 22.23
CA SER A 107 -1.61 -12.19 23.27
C SER A 107 -1.13 -11.79 24.67
N ILE A 108 -2.02 -11.85 25.65
CA ILE A 108 -1.77 -11.57 27.06
C ILE A 108 -2.36 -12.73 27.88
N ARG A 109 -1.63 -13.20 28.90
CA ARG A 109 -2.18 -14.14 29.88
C ARG A 109 -1.61 -13.90 31.28
N PHE A 110 -2.29 -14.46 32.26
CA PHE A 110 -1.76 -14.59 33.61
C PHE A 110 -1.24 -16.02 33.84
N GLY A 111 -0.13 -16.13 34.57
CA GLY A 111 0.41 -17.40 35.02
C GLY A 111 -0.43 -18.08 36.11
N ALA A 112 0.19 -19.05 36.79
CA ALA A 112 -0.41 -19.69 37.95
C ALA A 112 -0.70 -18.67 39.06
N VAL A 113 -1.75 -18.94 39.83
CA VAL A 113 -2.10 -18.14 41.01
C VAL A 113 -1.16 -18.45 42.16
N GLU A 114 -0.63 -17.39 42.77
CA GLU A 114 0.05 -17.44 44.06
C GLU A 114 -0.83 -16.76 45.10
N HIS A 115 -0.92 -17.36 46.29
CA HIS A 115 -1.66 -16.79 47.41
C HIS A 115 -0.69 -16.30 48.48
N GLY A 116 -0.98 -15.14 49.06
CA GLY A 116 -0.32 -14.58 50.23
C GLY A 116 -1.35 -14.25 51.30
N ASN A 117 -0.95 -14.28 52.57
CA ASN A 117 -1.77 -13.79 53.66
C ASN A 117 -1.56 -12.27 53.81
N LEU A 118 -2.63 -11.53 54.13
CA LEU A 118 -2.58 -10.10 54.47
C LEU A 118 -2.77 -9.88 55.97
N TYR A 119 -3.68 -10.63 56.61
CA TYR A 119 -3.91 -10.49 58.05
C TYR A 119 -2.66 -10.90 58.84
N ARG A 120 -2.10 -9.95 59.60
CA ARG A 120 -0.86 -10.12 60.41
C ARG A 120 0.32 -10.72 59.62
N SER A 121 0.39 -10.45 58.32
CA SER A 121 1.41 -10.99 57.42
C SER A 121 1.91 -9.90 56.48
N PRO A 122 3.18 -9.95 56.03
CA PRO A 122 3.73 -8.92 55.14
C PRO A 122 3.14 -8.94 53.72
N GLY A 123 2.34 -9.95 53.36
CA GLY A 123 1.79 -10.08 52.01
C GLY A 123 2.87 -10.24 50.94
N PHE A 124 2.65 -9.59 49.80
CA PHE A 124 3.63 -9.53 48.71
C PHE A 124 4.23 -8.13 48.62
N ALA A 125 5.56 -8.05 48.57
CA ALA A 125 6.25 -6.86 48.12
C ALA A 125 6.07 -6.67 46.61
N ASP A 126 6.29 -5.45 46.13
CA ASP A 126 6.34 -5.18 44.69
C ASP A 126 7.43 -6.04 44.04
N GLN A 127 7.06 -6.70 42.95
CA GLN A 127 7.93 -7.62 42.22
C GLN A 127 7.60 -7.51 40.73
N LEU A 128 8.62 -7.18 39.94
CA LEU A 128 8.50 -7.07 38.48
C LEU A 128 7.82 -8.31 37.87
N GLY A 129 6.90 -8.06 36.96
CA GLY A 129 6.15 -9.08 36.24
C GLY A 129 4.99 -9.70 37.02
N TYR A 130 4.78 -9.36 38.29
CA TYR A 130 3.62 -9.82 39.06
C TYR A 130 2.57 -8.72 39.20
N VAL A 131 1.30 -9.14 39.15
CA VAL A 131 0.16 -8.26 39.43
C VAL A 131 -0.80 -8.93 40.42
N ILE A 132 -1.48 -8.13 41.24
CA ILE A 132 -2.54 -8.61 42.12
C ILE A 132 -3.78 -8.91 41.27
N THR A 133 -4.33 -10.12 41.41
CA THR A 133 -5.49 -10.59 40.65
C THR A 133 -6.71 -10.92 41.51
N GLY A 134 -6.58 -10.82 42.84
CA GLY A 134 -7.68 -11.10 43.75
C GLY A 134 -7.35 -10.68 45.17
N VAL A 135 -8.38 -10.29 45.91
CA VAL A 135 -8.34 -10.00 47.35
C VAL A 135 -9.52 -10.76 47.96
N GLU A 136 -9.27 -11.52 49.01
CA GLU A 136 -10.25 -12.36 49.67
C GLU A 136 -10.41 -11.93 51.13
N ASN A 137 -11.65 -11.98 51.61
CA ASN A 137 -12.02 -11.85 53.00
C ASN A 137 -12.90 -13.06 53.33
N GLY A 138 -12.30 -14.06 53.97
CA GLY A 138 -12.89 -15.37 54.19
C GLY A 138 -13.84 -15.40 55.38
N ASP A 139 -13.67 -14.50 56.34
CA ASP A 139 -14.52 -14.39 57.53
C ASP A 139 -15.53 -13.23 57.47
N SER A 140 -15.52 -12.46 56.37
CA SER A 140 -16.41 -11.32 56.11
C SER A 140 -16.34 -10.21 57.16
N ASN A 141 -15.19 -10.04 57.82
CA ASN A 141 -14.93 -8.92 58.72
C ASN A 141 -14.58 -7.62 57.95
N ASP A 142 -14.13 -6.56 58.64
CA ASP A 142 -13.83 -5.27 57.98
C ASP A 142 -12.43 -5.21 57.30
N THR A 143 -11.69 -6.32 57.27
CA THR A 143 -10.29 -6.40 56.80
C THR A 143 -10.04 -7.56 55.83
N PRO A 144 -9.20 -7.39 54.79
CA PRO A 144 -8.82 -8.49 53.90
C PRO A 144 -7.92 -9.54 54.57
N ASP A 145 -8.15 -10.82 54.27
CA ASP A 145 -7.40 -11.95 54.82
C ASP A 145 -6.28 -12.44 53.90
N ARG A 146 -6.59 -12.60 52.61
CA ARG A 146 -5.68 -13.17 51.61
C ARG A 146 -5.62 -12.31 50.36
N ILE A 147 -4.49 -12.40 49.68
CA ILE A 147 -4.23 -11.74 48.40
C ILE A 147 -3.77 -12.79 47.38
N GLN A 148 -4.22 -12.63 46.14
CA GLN A 148 -3.78 -13.44 45.02
C GLN A 148 -2.94 -12.59 44.07
N ARG A 149 -1.82 -13.13 43.60
CA ARG A 149 -1.03 -12.54 42.51
C ARG A 149 -0.77 -13.55 41.42
N ARG A 150 -0.50 -13.05 40.22
CA ARG A 150 -0.11 -13.87 39.06
C ARG A 150 0.96 -13.16 38.26
N LEU A 151 1.79 -13.95 37.59
CA LEU A 151 2.76 -13.45 36.62
C LEU A 151 2.03 -12.93 35.37
N LEU A 152 2.25 -11.69 34.96
CA LEU A 152 1.75 -11.13 33.70
C LEU A 152 2.69 -11.53 32.57
N GLN A 153 2.13 -12.17 31.54
CA GLN A 153 2.88 -12.64 30.38
C GLN A 153 2.32 -12.12 29.07
N LEU A 154 3.22 -11.75 28.15
CA LEU A 154 2.91 -11.30 26.80
C LEU A 154 3.43 -12.33 25.80
N LYS A 155 2.67 -12.59 24.74
CA LYS A 155 3.12 -13.40 23.62
C LYS A 155 3.70 -12.49 22.54
N VAL A 156 4.97 -12.65 22.21
CA VAL A 156 5.65 -11.93 21.11
C VAL A 156 6.39 -12.97 20.28
N ASN A 157 6.32 -12.88 18.96
CA ASN A 157 6.99 -13.80 18.03
C ASN A 157 6.70 -15.30 18.34
N GLY A 158 5.48 -15.62 18.75
CA GLY A 158 5.10 -16.99 19.10
C GLY A 158 5.52 -17.45 20.50
N GLN A 159 6.38 -16.71 21.20
CA GLN A 159 6.95 -17.05 22.51
C GLN A 159 6.32 -16.23 23.63
N TRP A 160 6.25 -16.81 24.83
CA TRP A 160 5.74 -16.12 26.02
C TRP A 160 6.88 -15.50 26.81
N TYR A 161 6.73 -14.22 27.14
CA TYR A 161 7.65 -13.44 27.96
C TYR A 161 6.96 -12.94 29.22
N THR A 162 7.71 -12.86 30.32
CA THR A 162 7.28 -12.19 31.54
C THR A 162 7.49 -10.69 31.38
N VAL A 163 6.54 -9.88 31.82
CA VAL A 163 6.68 -8.42 31.76
C VAL A 163 7.78 -7.98 32.73
N GLY A 164 8.74 -7.18 32.26
CA GLY A 164 9.79 -6.60 33.10
C GLY A 164 11.01 -7.49 33.37
N THR A 165 11.18 -8.58 32.62
CA THR A 165 12.38 -9.45 32.60
C THR A 165 13.04 -9.41 31.24
#